data_AF-A0A3A0GGF6-F1
#
_entry.id   AF-A0A3A0GGF6-F1
#
_cell.length_a   1.000
_cell.length_b   1.000
_cell.length_c   1.000
_cell.angle_alpha   90.00
_cell.angle_beta   90.00
_cell.angle_gamma   90.00
#
_symmetry.space_group_name_H-M   'P 1'
#
loop_
_entity.id
_entity.type
_entity.pdbx_description
1 polymer ?
#
loop_
_entity_poly.entity_id
_entity_poly.type
_entity_poly.pdbx_seq_one_letter_code
_entity_poly.pdbx_strand_id
1 'polypeptide(L)' 'YSTMEPCSERRSGHAPCSAIIVEANLRRVIYGTAEPFNRELGIVCKGRFSLEEAGIEVVQVRELEKACLEAALRGKKI' A
#
# COMPACT_ATOMS: atom_id res chain seq x y z
N TYR A 1 -4.15 9.31 3.47
CA TYR A 1 -2.95 9.47 2.62
C TYR A 1 -1.87 8.54 3.13
N SER A 2 -1.15 7.87 2.24
CA SER A 2 -0.01 7.01 2.55
C SER A 2 1.09 7.23 1.51
N THR A 3 2.36 7.05 1.85
CA THR A 3 3.42 7.12 0.84
C THR A 3 3.44 5.87 -0.04
N MET A 4 3.02 4.73 0.50
CA MET A 4 3.00 3.43 -0.17
C MET A 4 1.61 2.79 -0.14
N GLU A 5 1.37 1.86 -1.06
CA GLU A 5 0.16 1.04 -1.08
C GLU A 5 -0.10 0.40 0.30
N PRO A 6 -1.31 0.52 0.87
CA PRO A 6 -1.64 -0.15 2.13
C PRO A 6 -1.49 -1.68 1.98
N CYS A 7 -0.73 -2.32 2.86
CA CYS A 7 -0.50 -3.76 2.73
C CYS A 7 -1.77 -4.60 2.85
N SER A 8 -1.86 -5.67 2.07
CA SER A 8 -2.90 -6.72 2.17
C SER A 8 -2.55 -7.85 3.14
N GLU A 9 -1.28 -7.97 3.51
CA GLU A 9 -0.79 -9.00 4.44
C GLU A 9 0.27 -8.40 5.37
N ARG A 10 0.46 -9.01 6.54
CA ARG A 10 1.52 -8.65 7.49
C ARG A 10 2.16 -9.90 8.08
N ARG A 11 3.49 -9.99 8.01
CA ARG A 11 4.26 -11.04 8.70
C ARG A 11 4.15 -10.98 10.23
N SER A 12 3.81 -9.81 10.78
CA SER A 12 3.66 -9.61 12.24
C SER A 12 2.40 -10.24 12.83
N GLY A 13 1.50 -10.81 12.03
CA GLY A 13 0.22 -11.39 12.51
C GLY A 13 -0.89 -10.37 12.81
N HIS A 14 -0.56 -9.09 13.01
CA HIS A 14 -1.55 -8.01 13.10
C HIS A 14 -2.39 -7.86 11.82
N ALA A 15 -3.60 -7.32 11.97
CA ALA A 15 -4.47 -7.00 10.85
C ALA A 15 -3.73 -6.17 9.77
N PRO A 16 -3.90 -6.49 8.48
CA PRO A 16 -3.29 -5.73 7.41
C PRO A 16 -3.87 -4.32 7.32
N CYS A 17 -3.10 -3.38 6.76
CA CYS A 17 -3.52 -1.98 6.66
C CYS A 17 -4.82 -1.84 5.86
N SER A 18 -5.00 -2.62 4.79
CA SER A 18 -6.24 -2.60 4.01
C SER A 18 -7.45 -3.00 4.86
N ALA A 19 -7.35 -4.04 5.70
CA ALA A 19 -8.45 -4.46 6.57
C ALA A 19 -8.81 -3.40 7.61
N ILE A 20 -7.80 -2.79 8.25
CA ILE A 20 -8.02 -1.71 9.23
C ILE A 20 -8.73 -0.51 8.58
N ILE A 21 -8.35 -0.18 7.34
CA ILE A 21 -8.96 0.92 6.58
C ILE A 21 -10.42 0.62 6.22
N VAL A 22 -10.71 -0.62 5.81
CA VAL A 22 -12.08 -1.08 5.52
C VAL A 22 -12.94 -1.04 6.76
N GLU A 23 -12.44 -1.55 7.89
CA GLU A 23 -13.13 -1.52 9.18
C GLU A 23 -13.43 -0.09 9.64
N ALA A 24 -12.49 0.83 9.42
CA ALA A 24 -12.67 2.25 9.72
C ALA A 24 -13.63 2.97 8.75
N ASN A 25 -14.12 2.29 7.70
CA ASN A 25 -15.04 2.83 6.69
C ASN A 25 -14.58 4.18 6.10
N LEU A 26 -13.28 4.25 5.76
CA LEU A 26 -12.73 5.45 5.14
C LEU A 26 -13.30 5.65 3.73
N ARG A 27 -13.62 6.89 3.38
CA ARG A 27 -14.17 7.21 2.05
C ARG A 27 -13.14 7.13 0.92
N ARG A 28 -11.88 7.45 1.23
CA ARG A 28 -10.83 7.60 0.22
C ARG A 28 -9.45 7.26 0.75
N VAL A 29 -8.67 6.57 -0.07
CA VAL A 29 -7.25 6.28 0.13
C VAL A 29 -6.45 6.85 -1.03
N ILE A 30 -5.48 7.69 -0.70
CA ILE A 30 -4.54 8.27 -1.66
C ILE A 30 -3.14 7.77 -1.29
N TYR A 31 -2.40 7.23 -2.26
CA TYR A 31 -1.05 6.74 -2.04
C TYR A 31 -0.06 7.11 -3.16
N GLY A 32 1.24 7.11 -2.87
CA GLY A 32 2.28 7.57 -3.79
C GLY A 32 2.86 6.48 -4.70
N THR A 33 3.36 5.40 -4.11
CA THR A 33 3.94 4.25 -4.86
C THR A 33 3.20 2.96 -4.56
N ALA A 34 3.03 2.11 -5.58
CA ALA A 34 2.66 0.72 -5.36
C ALA A 34 3.75 0.01 -4.55
N GLU A 35 3.40 -1.05 -3.81
CA GLU A 35 4.39 -1.90 -3.18
C GLU A 35 5.27 -2.51 -4.29
N PRO A 36 6.60 -2.32 -4.28
CA PRO A 36 7.45 -2.81 -5.34
C PRO A 36 7.46 -4.35 -5.33
N PHE A 37 7.24 -4.96 -6.50
CA PHE A 37 7.32 -6.40 -6.66
C PHE A 37 8.76 -6.86 -6.45
N ASN A 38 9.09 -7.28 -5.24
CA ASN A 38 10.37 -7.90 -4.93
C ASN A 38 10.21 -9.43 -4.97
N ARG A 39 10.78 -10.05 -6.00
CA ARG A 39 10.79 -11.51 -6.20
C ARG A 39 11.41 -12.27 -5.02
N GLU A 40 12.34 -11.65 -4.29
CA GLU A 40 12.98 -12.25 -3.10
C GLU A 40 12.08 -12.18 -1.86
N LEU A 41 11.17 -11.21 -1.79
CA LEU A 41 10.22 -11.09 -0.69
C LEU A 41 8.96 -11.93 -0.89
N GLY A 42 8.66 -12.32 -2.14
CA GLY A 42 7.49 -13.13 -2.50
C GLY A 42 6.15 -12.45 -2.24
N ILE A 43 6.13 -11.11 -2.09
CA ILE A 43 4.94 -10.35 -1.70
C ILE A 43 4.21 -9.89 -2.96
N VAL A 44 2.95 -10.33 -3.11
CA VAL A 44 1.99 -9.75 -4.04
C VAL A 44 1.00 -8.93 -3.21
N CYS A 45 1.20 -7.62 -3.13
CA CYS A 45 0.27 -6.75 -2.44
C CYS A 45 -1.04 -6.67 -3.24
N LYS A 46 -2.17 -6.88 -2.57
CA LYS A 46 -3.52 -6.75 -3.13
C LYS A 46 -4.30 -5.63 -2.45
N GLY A 47 -3.62 -4.75 -1.73
CA GLY A 47 -4.24 -3.78 -0.84
C GLY A 47 -5.14 -2.81 -1.57
N ARG A 48 -4.69 -2.30 -2.72
CA ARG A 48 -5.53 -1.48 -3.62
C ARG A 48 -6.83 -2.19 -3.96
N PHE A 49 -6.76 -3.44 -4.43
CA PHE A 49 -7.92 -4.21 -4.86
C PHE A 49 -8.91 -4.43 -3.70
N SER A 50 -8.43 -4.85 -2.53
CA SER A 50 -9.30 -5.05 -1.35
C SER A 50 -10.02 -3.77 -0.92
N LEU A 51 -9.39 -2.60 -1.09
CA LEU A 51 -10.00 -1.31 -0.78
C LEU A 51 -11.04 -0.91 -1.84
N GLU A 52 -10.72 -1.08 -3.12
CA GLU A 52 -11.65 -0.82 -4.23
C GLU A 52 -12.90 -1.71 -4.14
N GLU A 53 -12.73 -3.00 -3.81
CA GLU A 53 -13.84 -3.95 -3.61
C GLU A 53 -14.75 -3.58 -2.42
N ALA A 54 -14.19 -2.95 -1.39
CA ALA A 54 -14.94 -2.43 -0.25
C ALA A 54 -15.67 -1.11 -0.55
N GLY A 55 -15.60 -0.60 -1.79
CA GLY A 55 -16.24 0.65 -2.21
C GLY A 55 -15.47 1.91 -1.80
N ILE A 56 -14.21 1.77 -1.40
CA ILE A 56 -13.35 2.90 -1.05
C ILE A 56 -12.74 3.48 -2.32
N GLU A 57 -12.74 4.81 -2.45
CA GLU A 57 -12.07 5.47 -3.56
C GLU A 57 -10.55 5.38 -3.39
N VAL A 58 -9.86 4.72 -4.32
CA VAL A 58 -8.41 4.51 -4.23
C VAL A 58 -7.70 5.22 -5.39
N VAL A 59 -6.78 6.13 -5.05
CA VAL A 59 -6.02 6.92 -6.04
C VAL A 59 -4.53 6.80 -5.77
N GLN A 60 -3.78 6.39 -6.81
CA GLN A 60 -2.34 6.51 -6.82
C GLN A 60 -1.92 7.84 -7.45
N VAL A 61 -1.15 8.65 -6.73
CA VAL A 61 -0.57 9.90 -7.24
C VAL A 61 0.75 9.57 -7.95
N ARG A 62 0.65 9.25 -9.25
CA ARG A 62 1.80 8.80 -10.05
C ARG A 62 2.91 9.83 -10.16
N GLU A 63 2.58 11.11 -10.06
CA GLU A 63 3.53 12.23 -10.02
C GLU A 63 4.48 12.15 -8.82
N LEU A 64 4.06 11.47 -7.74
CA LEU A 64 4.86 11.27 -6.52
C LEU A 64 5.49 9.88 -6.44
N GLU A 65 5.25 8.99 -7.41
CA GLU A 65 5.67 7.59 -7.34
C GLU A 65 7.17 7.46 -7.08
N LYS A 66 8.00 8.15 -7.87
CA LYS A 66 9.46 8.12 -7.72
C LYS A 66 9.90 8.62 -6.34
N ALA A 67 9.37 9.75 -5.89
CA ALA A 67 9.74 10.34 -4.60
C ALA A 67 9.32 9.45 -3.42
N CYS A 68 8.14 8.84 -3.50
CA CYS A 68 7.65 7.92 -2.48
C CYS A 68 8.42 6.59 -2.48
N LEU A 69 8.80 6.06 -3.65
CA LEU A 69 9.63 4.87 -3.76
C LEU A 69 11.04 5.10 -3.20
N GLU A 70 11.69 6.21 -3.57
CA GLU A 70 13.00 6.59 -3.03
C GLU A 70 12.96 6.76 -1.50
N ALA A 71 11.86 7.33 -0.96
CA ALA A 71 11.66 7.43 0.48
C ALA A 71 11.49 6.04 1.15
N ALA A 72 10.74 5.12 0.53
CA ALA A 72 10.49 3.78 1.05
C ALA A 72 11.74 2.88 1.02
N LEU A 73 12.64 3.10 0.06
CA LEU A 73 13.88 2.34 -0.10
C LEU A 73 15.06 2.96 0.66
N ARG A 74 14.89 4.16 1.23
CA ARG A 74 15.96 4.86 1.95
C ARG A 74 16.52 4.00 3.09
N GLY A 75 17.82 3.71 3.04
CA GLY A 75 18.51 2.90 4.03
C GLY A 75 18.43 1.39 3.82
N LYS A 76 17.74 0.91 2.78
CA LYS A 76 17.80 -0.49 2.34
C LYS A 76 18.93 -0.65 1.32
N LYS A 77 19.86 -1.57 1.56
CA LYS A 77 20.74 -2.08 0.50
C LYS A 77 19.88 -3.01 -0.35
N ILE A 78 19.63 -2.62 -1.60
CA ILE A 78 18.98 -3.45 -2.61
C ILE A 78 20.08 -4.24 -3.30
#